data_AF-A0A141RNE3-F1
#
_entry.id   AF-A0A141RNE3-F1
#
_cell.length_a   1.000
_cell.length_b   1.000
_cell.length_c   1.000
_cell.angle_alpha   90.00
_cell.angle_beta   90.00
_cell.angle_gamma   90.00
#
_symmetry.space_group_name_H-M   'P 1'
#
loop_
_entity.id
_entity.type
_entity.pdbx_description
1 polymer ?
#
loop_
_entity_poly.entity_id
_entity_poly.type
_entity_poly.pdbx_seq_one_letter_code
_entity_poly.pdbx_strand_id
1 'polypeptide(L)'
;LIMKNKERLLDRKEPIRFIFSHSALREGWDNPNVFQICTLKQSSAEVRKRQEVGRGLRLCVNGQGDRMDVNVLGEEVHRVNLLTVIASESYESFAKGLQTEMAEAIADRPQKVTIQLFKDQSLRLANGETIIATEDIAQSIYDSLLENKYIKKGELTDKFYEDRKQGEVI
;
A
#
# COMPACT_ATOMS: atom_id res chain seq x y z
N LEU A 1 3.82 -12.02 29.08
CA LEU A 1 3.14 -13.26 28.65
C LEU A 1 2.91 -13.31 27.14
N ILE A 2 2.22 -12.33 26.55
CA ILE A 2 1.89 -12.29 25.11
C ILE A 2 3.15 -12.22 24.23
N MET A 3 4.14 -11.43 24.66
CA MET A 3 5.45 -11.28 24.02
C MET A 3 6.30 -12.55 23.96
N LYS A 4 6.09 -13.48 24.91
CA LYS A 4 6.89 -14.71 25.02
C LYS A 4 6.42 -15.78 24.03
N ASN A 5 5.16 -15.71 23.60
CA ASN A 5 4.50 -16.67 22.73
C ASN A 5 3.84 -15.98 21.53
N LYS A 6 4.50 -14.97 20.95
CA LYS A 6 3.94 -14.14 19.88
C LYS A 6 3.54 -14.95 18.63
N GLU A 7 4.28 -16.00 18.33
CA GLU A 7 4.01 -16.90 17.18
C GLU A 7 2.69 -17.64 17.33
N ARG A 8 2.28 -17.96 18.56
CA ARG A 8 0.97 -18.58 18.82
C ARG A 8 -0.18 -17.69 18.38
N LEU A 9 -0.02 -16.37 18.43
CA LEU A 9 -1.07 -15.44 17.98
C LEU A 9 -1.28 -15.46 16.47
N LEU A 10 -0.32 -15.99 15.70
CA LEU A 10 -0.44 -16.17 14.26
C LEU A 10 -1.15 -17.49 13.91
N ASP A 11 -1.19 -18.45 14.85
CA ASP A 11 -1.88 -19.72 14.66
C ASP A 11 -3.39 -19.51 14.66
N ARG A 12 -4.06 -20.06 13.64
CA ARG A 12 -5.53 -20.09 13.55
C ARG A 12 -6.18 -20.81 14.72
N LYS A 13 -5.48 -21.78 15.34
CA LYS A 13 -5.98 -22.54 16.50
C LYS A 13 -6.01 -21.72 17.78
N GLU A 14 -5.20 -20.68 17.90
CA GLU A 14 -5.23 -19.78 19.04
C GLU A 14 -6.50 -18.92 18.95
N PRO A 15 -7.44 -18.94 19.92
CA PRO A 15 -8.66 -18.13 19.84
C PRO A 15 -8.43 -16.65 20.16
N ILE A 16 -7.29 -16.25 20.73
CA ILE A 16 -7.02 -14.87 21.11
C ILE A 16 -6.94 -13.98 19.86
N ARG A 17 -7.86 -13.01 19.76
CA ARG A 17 -7.91 -11.99 18.68
C ARG A 17 -7.97 -10.55 19.20
N PHE A 18 -8.34 -10.37 20.46
CA PHE A 18 -8.39 -9.07 21.11
C PHE A 18 -7.32 -9.00 22.18
N ILE A 19 -6.48 -7.96 22.11
CA ILE A 19 -5.37 -7.77 23.03
C ILE A 19 -5.49 -6.39 23.63
N PHE A 20 -5.76 -6.35 24.94
CA PHE A 20 -5.75 -5.13 25.72
C PHE A 20 -4.38 -4.98 26.37
N SER A 21 -3.76 -3.83 26.18
CA SER A 21 -2.46 -3.57 26.78
C SER A 21 -2.27 -2.11 27.14
N HIS A 22 -1.65 -1.89 28.30
CA HIS A 22 -1.18 -0.57 28.71
C HIS A 22 0.12 -0.15 28.00
N SER A 23 0.85 -1.10 27.40
CA SER A 23 2.23 -0.87 26.93
C SER A 23 2.66 -1.71 25.72
N ALA A 24 1.82 -2.57 25.13
CA ALA A 24 2.24 -3.57 24.14
C ALA A 24 2.95 -2.97 22.92
N LEU A 25 2.62 -1.75 22.51
CA LEU A 25 3.28 -1.13 21.36
C LEU A 25 4.63 -0.45 21.69
N ARG A 26 5.06 -0.45 22.97
CA ARG A 26 6.32 0.16 23.41
C ARG A 26 7.55 -0.62 22.94
N GLU A 27 7.66 -1.91 23.26
CA GLU A 27 8.86 -2.71 22.91
C GLU A 27 8.54 -4.17 22.58
N GLY A 28 9.18 -4.67 21.52
CA GLY A 28 9.18 -6.06 21.03
C GLY A 28 7.86 -6.61 20.44
N TRP A 29 6.80 -5.81 20.38
CA TRP A 29 5.62 -6.18 19.60
C TRP A 29 5.92 -6.11 18.11
N ASP A 30 5.97 -7.29 17.51
CA ASP A 30 6.22 -7.52 16.10
C ASP A 30 5.29 -8.65 15.63
N ASN A 31 4.00 -8.32 15.60
CA ASN A 31 3.00 -9.17 14.97
C ASN A 31 2.56 -8.48 13.68
N PRO A 32 2.87 -9.04 12.49
CA PRO A 32 2.47 -8.45 11.21
C PRO A 32 0.96 -8.55 10.93
N ASN A 33 0.21 -9.33 11.70
CA ASN A 33 -1.22 -9.57 11.52
C ASN A 33 -2.05 -8.72 12.50
N VAL A 34 -1.72 -7.43 12.62
CA VAL A 34 -2.48 -6.45 13.38
C VAL A 34 -3.21 -5.52 12.41
N PHE A 35 -4.52 -5.69 12.30
CA PHE A 35 -5.35 -4.93 11.36
C PHE A 35 -6.16 -3.83 12.03
N GLN A 36 -6.19 -3.79 13.36
CA GLN A 36 -6.90 -2.76 14.10
C GLN A 36 -6.12 -2.32 15.33
N ILE A 37 -5.96 -1.00 15.48
CA ILE A 37 -5.40 -0.39 16.68
C ILE A 37 -6.45 0.56 17.23
N CYS A 38 -6.84 0.34 18.49
CA CYS A 38 -7.74 1.22 19.22
C CYS A 38 -6.98 1.89 20.37
N THR A 39 -6.82 3.21 20.31
CA THR A 39 -6.16 3.97 21.39
C THR A 39 -7.20 4.61 22.30
N LEU A 40 -7.35 4.06 23.50
CA LEU A 40 -8.31 4.53 24.51
C LEU A 40 -7.77 5.68 25.40
N LYS A 41 -6.49 6.02 25.30
CA LYS A 41 -5.84 7.05 26.13
C LYS A 41 -5.39 8.23 25.27
N GLN A 42 -5.69 9.45 25.72
CA GLN A 42 -5.06 10.66 25.19
C GLN A 42 -3.57 10.66 25.57
N SER A 43 -2.69 10.62 24.58
CA SER A 43 -1.25 10.78 24.76
C SER A 43 -0.78 12.00 23.96
N SER A 44 0.01 12.86 24.59
CA SER A 44 0.63 14.04 23.97
C SER A 44 1.95 13.73 23.25
N ALA A 45 2.46 12.50 23.32
CA ALA A 45 3.76 12.14 22.75
C ALA A 45 3.63 11.66 21.29
N GLU A 46 3.77 12.57 20.33
CA GLU A 46 3.61 12.29 18.89
C GLU A 46 4.59 11.25 18.34
N VAL A 47 5.88 11.33 18.72
CA VAL A 47 6.91 10.36 18.31
C VAL A 47 6.49 8.93 18.66
N ARG A 48 5.87 8.76 19.83
CA ARG A 48 5.40 7.46 20.28
C ARG A 48 4.20 6.99 19.45
N LYS A 49 3.23 7.86 19.16
CA LYS A 49 2.10 7.50 18.27
C LYS A 49 2.59 6.98 16.91
N ARG A 50 3.61 7.63 16.33
CA ARG A 50 4.19 7.22 15.04
C ARG A 50 4.78 5.81 15.08
N GLN A 51 5.54 5.48 16.12
CA GLN A 51 6.10 4.14 16.29
C GLN A 51 5.01 3.09 16.48
N GLU A 52 3.97 3.42 17.23
CA GLU A 52 2.83 2.52 17.50
C GLU A 52 2.05 2.19 16.21
N VAL A 53 1.71 3.20 15.38
CA VAL A 53 1.07 2.99 14.06
C VAL A 53 2.00 2.26 13.11
N GLY A 54 3.28 2.63 13.06
CA GLY A 54 4.27 1.99 12.17
C GLY A 54 4.40 0.48 12.38
N ARG A 55 4.15 -0.01 13.60
CA ARG A 55 4.11 -1.47 13.88
C ARG A 55 2.92 -2.16 13.21
N GLY A 56 1.79 -1.48 13.07
CA GLY A 56 0.59 -2.01 12.41
C GLY A 56 0.61 -1.91 10.88
N LEU A 57 1.54 -1.14 10.30
CA LEU A 57 1.66 -0.98 8.84
C LEU A 57 2.49 -2.08 8.15
N ARG A 58 2.81 -3.16 8.88
CA ARG A 58 3.56 -4.30 8.33
C ARG A 58 2.67 -5.13 7.41
N LEU A 59 3.25 -5.71 6.36
CA LEU A 59 2.57 -6.70 5.54
C LEU A 59 2.35 -7.98 6.35
N CYS A 60 1.10 -8.44 6.40
CA CYS A 60 0.67 -9.63 7.11
C CYS A 60 1.26 -10.91 6.51
N VAL A 61 1.15 -12.01 7.25
CA VAL A 61 1.56 -13.34 6.82
C VAL A 61 0.39 -14.31 6.80
N ASN A 62 0.44 -15.30 5.91
CA ASN A 62 -0.52 -16.41 5.87
C ASN A 62 -0.20 -17.46 6.97
N GLY A 63 -0.94 -18.57 6.98
CA GLY A 63 -0.77 -19.64 7.98
C GLY A 63 0.54 -20.42 7.85
N GLN A 64 1.25 -20.26 6.73
CA GLN A 64 2.54 -20.84 6.42
C GLN A 64 3.70 -19.89 6.76
N GLY A 65 3.38 -18.63 7.14
CA GLY A 65 4.36 -17.59 7.41
C GLY A 65 4.80 -16.81 6.17
N ASP A 66 4.23 -17.07 4.99
CA ASP A 66 4.55 -16.33 3.79
C ASP A 66 3.96 -14.92 3.87
N ARG A 67 4.75 -13.93 3.46
CA ARG A 67 4.33 -12.54 3.45
C ARG A 67 3.32 -12.31 2.33
N MET A 68 2.20 -11.67 2.69
CA MET A 68 1.13 -11.32 1.78
C MET A 68 1.44 -9.99 1.10
N ASP A 69 2.46 -10.01 0.22
CA ASP A 69 2.92 -8.87 -0.57
C ASP A 69 2.28 -8.82 -1.97
N VAL A 70 2.73 -7.89 -2.82
CA VAL A 70 2.20 -7.69 -4.17
C VAL A 70 2.42 -8.91 -5.08
N ASN A 71 3.44 -9.73 -4.84
CA ASN A 71 3.69 -10.92 -5.65
C ASN A 71 2.67 -12.03 -5.32
N VAL A 72 2.24 -12.09 -4.06
CA VAL A 72 1.27 -13.09 -3.58
C VAL A 72 -0.17 -12.64 -3.81
N LEU A 73 -0.47 -11.37 -3.56
CA LEU A 73 -1.82 -10.82 -3.57
C LEU A 73 -2.18 -9.98 -4.79
N GLY A 74 -1.20 -9.56 -5.59
CA GLY A 74 -1.43 -8.57 -6.65
C GLY A 74 -2.04 -7.29 -6.10
N GLU A 75 -3.10 -6.81 -6.74
CA GLU A 75 -3.81 -5.58 -6.38
C GLU A 75 -4.51 -5.66 -5.01
N GLU A 76 -4.84 -6.86 -4.54
CA GLU A 76 -5.50 -7.07 -3.25
C GLU A 76 -4.59 -6.77 -2.05
N VAL A 77 -3.28 -6.54 -2.28
CA VAL A 77 -2.28 -6.26 -1.24
C VAL A 77 -2.70 -5.09 -0.35
N HIS A 78 -3.29 -4.05 -0.92
CA HIS A 78 -3.72 -2.87 -0.16
C HIS A 78 -4.95 -3.16 0.70
N ARG A 79 -5.92 -3.91 0.16
CA ARG A 79 -7.17 -4.25 0.86
C ARG A 79 -6.90 -5.21 2.02
N VAL A 80 -6.07 -6.23 1.78
CA VAL A 80 -5.75 -7.24 2.79
C VAL A 80 -4.90 -6.64 3.93
N ASN A 81 -3.95 -5.76 3.63
CA ASN A 81 -3.05 -5.16 4.62
C ASN A 81 -3.56 -3.81 5.17
N LEU A 82 -4.88 -3.59 5.17
CA LEU A 82 -5.47 -2.35 5.66
C LEU A 82 -5.44 -2.29 7.19
N LEU A 83 -4.73 -1.32 7.75
CA LEU A 83 -4.74 -1.01 9.18
C LEU A 83 -5.84 0.01 9.49
N THR A 84 -6.81 -0.37 10.31
CA THR A 84 -7.84 0.54 10.85
C THR A 84 -7.39 1.10 12.20
N VAL A 85 -7.28 2.42 12.30
CA VAL A 85 -6.94 3.11 13.55
C VAL A 85 -8.18 3.79 14.11
N ILE A 86 -8.64 3.32 15.27
CA ILE A 86 -9.75 3.92 16.04
C ILE A 86 -9.13 4.75 17.15
N ALA A 87 -9.40 6.05 17.15
CA ALA A 87 -8.71 6.92 18.07
C ALA A 87 -9.55 8.15 18.47
N SER A 88 -9.16 8.78 19.58
CA SER A 88 -9.72 10.08 19.98
C SER A 88 -9.37 11.17 18.98
N GLU A 89 -10.09 12.29 19.01
CA GLU A 89 -9.86 13.48 18.15
C GLU A 89 -8.38 13.89 18.01
N SER A 90 -7.61 13.87 19.10
CA SER A 90 -6.17 14.19 19.10
C SER A 90 -5.26 13.21 18.34
N TYR A 91 -5.80 12.10 17.87
CA TYR A 91 -5.08 11.06 17.15
C TYR A 91 -5.57 10.97 15.71
N GLU A 92 -6.83 11.34 15.44
CA GLU A 92 -7.31 11.57 14.08
C GLU A 92 -6.45 12.63 13.39
N SER A 93 -6.18 13.76 14.06
CA SER A 93 -5.29 14.80 13.55
C SER A 93 -3.88 14.27 13.27
N PHE A 94 -3.35 13.43 14.17
CA PHE A 94 -2.05 12.78 14.00
C PHE A 94 -2.04 11.82 12.79
N ALA A 95 -3.06 10.96 12.64
CA ALA A 95 -3.15 10.01 11.54
C ALA A 95 -3.26 10.74 10.18
N LYS A 96 -4.07 11.80 10.13
CA LYS A 96 -4.15 12.69 8.96
C LYS A 96 -2.80 13.33 8.65
N GLY A 97 -2.13 13.88 9.66
CA GLY A 97 -0.79 14.45 9.50
C GLY A 97 0.21 13.44 8.93
N LEU A 98 0.23 12.21 9.45
CA LEU A 98 1.09 11.14 8.94
C LEU A 98 0.78 10.79 7.48
N GLN A 99 -0.49 10.71 7.11
CA GLN A 99 -0.90 10.46 5.73
C GLN A 99 -0.44 11.58 4.79
N THR A 100 -0.57 12.83 5.21
CA THR A 100 -0.09 14.01 4.46
C THR A 100 1.42 13.95 4.28
N GLU A 101 2.19 13.73 5.34
CA GLU A 101 3.66 13.61 5.26
C GLU A 101 4.09 12.47 4.31
N MET A 102 3.42 11.31 4.39
CA MET A 102 3.70 10.20 3.48
C MET A 102 3.38 10.55 2.03
N ALA A 103 2.30 11.31 1.78
CA ALA A 103 1.93 11.78 0.46
C ALA A 103 2.93 12.82 -0.08
N GLU A 104 3.39 13.74 0.75
CA GLU A 104 4.42 14.74 0.42
C GLU A 104 5.75 14.07 0.09
N ALA A 105 6.17 13.05 0.86
CA ALA A 105 7.40 12.31 0.60
C ALA A 105 7.39 11.54 -0.74
N ILE A 106 6.21 11.30 -1.33
CA ILE A 106 6.04 10.68 -2.64
C ILE A 106 5.42 11.64 -3.66
N ALA A 107 5.38 12.95 -3.38
CA ALA A 107 4.71 13.92 -4.24
C ALA A 107 5.30 14.01 -5.65
N ASP A 108 6.60 13.74 -5.78
CA ASP A 108 7.28 13.68 -7.07
C ASP A 108 6.86 12.47 -7.93
N ARG A 109 6.11 11.51 -7.36
CA ARG A 109 5.57 10.40 -8.13
C ARG A 109 4.45 10.91 -9.04
N PRO A 110 4.50 10.60 -10.35
CA PRO A 110 3.43 10.96 -11.27
C PRO A 110 2.09 10.35 -10.82
N GLN A 111 1.12 11.20 -10.50
CA GLN A 111 -0.24 10.78 -10.15
C GLN A 111 -1.14 10.62 -11.37
N LYS A 112 -0.75 11.23 -12.49
CA LYS A 112 -1.50 11.21 -13.74
C LYS A 112 -0.65 10.64 -14.86
N VAL A 113 -1.32 9.86 -15.72
CA VAL A 113 -0.77 9.48 -17.00
C VAL A 113 -0.62 10.74 -17.84
N THR A 114 0.62 11.02 -18.26
CA THR A 114 0.98 12.16 -19.10
C THR A 114 1.97 11.68 -20.16
N ILE A 115 2.09 12.43 -21.25
CA ILE A 115 3.05 12.15 -22.33
C ILE A 115 4.48 12.02 -21.78
N GLN A 116 4.83 12.84 -20.78
CA GLN A 116 6.16 12.86 -20.17
C GLN A 116 6.51 11.55 -19.45
N LEU A 117 5.53 10.71 -19.09
CA LEU A 117 5.80 9.37 -18.56
C LEU A 117 6.49 8.47 -19.59
N PHE A 118 6.19 8.67 -20.87
CA PHE A 118 6.66 7.81 -21.94
C PHE A 118 7.84 8.43 -22.69
N LYS A 119 7.94 9.76 -22.74
CA LYS A 119 9.06 10.45 -23.40
C LYS A 119 10.40 9.99 -22.81
N ASP A 120 11.35 9.72 -23.70
CA ASP A 120 12.70 9.24 -23.42
C ASP A 120 12.76 7.87 -22.71
N GLN A 121 11.64 7.16 -22.57
CA GLN A 121 11.63 5.80 -22.04
C GLN A 121 12.12 4.79 -23.07
N SER A 122 12.82 3.76 -22.58
CA SER A 122 13.27 2.62 -23.38
C SER A 122 12.13 1.61 -23.53
N LEU A 123 11.57 1.51 -24.73
CA LEU A 123 10.49 0.58 -25.07
C LEU A 123 11.02 -0.63 -25.81
N ARG A 124 10.61 -1.83 -25.40
CA ARG A 124 10.93 -3.07 -26.09
C ARG A 124 9.80 -3.45 -27.04
N LEU A 125 10.11 -3.54 -28.32
CA LEU A 125 9.17 -3.93 -29.36
C LEU A 125 8.98 -5.45 -29.40
N ALA A 126 7.89 -5.90 -30.04
CA ALA A 126 7.57 -7.33 -30.19
C ALA A 126 8.63 -8.13 -30.94
N ASN A 127 9.41 -7.48 -31.82
CA ASN A 127 10.53 -8.07 -32.55
C ASN A 127 11.81 -8.21 -31.69
N GLY A 128 11.78 -7.76 -30.42
CA GLY A 128 12.90 -7.80 -29.50
C GLY A 128 13.81 -6.57 -29.54
N GLU A 129 13.62 -5.66 -30.48
CA GLU A 129 14.37 -4.40 -30.55
C GLU A 129 13.96 -3.44 -29.43
N THR A 130 14.88 -2.55 -29.06
CA THR A 130 14.65 -1.51 -28.06
C THR A 130 14.77 -0.15 -28.70
N ILE A 131 13.74 0.68 -28.55
CA ILE A 131 13.70 2.04 -29.06
C ILE A 131 13.56 3.03 -27.89
N ILE A 132 14.06 4.25 -28.08
CA ILE A 132 13.77 5.36 -27.17
C ILE A 132 12.51 6.04 -27.68
N ALA A 133 11.51 6.17 -26.82
CA ALA A 133 10.26 6.84 -27.14
C ALA A 133 10.50 8.34 -27.35
N THR A 134 10.42 8.77 -28.60
CA THR A 134 10.39 10.19 -28.96
C THR A 134 9.09 10.84 -28.51
N GLU A 135 9.01 12.17 -28.61
CA GLU A 135 7.79 12.92 -28.28
C GLU A 135 6.57 12.45 -29.06
N ASP A 136 6.73 12.16 -30.36
CA ASP A 136 5.65 11.65 -31.21
C ASP A 136 5.20 10.24 -30.80
N ILE A 137 6.13 9.38 -30.40
CA ILE A 137 5.81 8.03 -29.91
C ILE A 137 5.10 8.11 -28.57
N ALA A 138 5.59 8.96 -27.66
CA ALA A 138 4.98 9.19 -26.36
C ALA A 138 3.56 9.74 -26.48
N GLN A 139 3.33 10.67 -27.41
CA GLN A 139 2.01 11.18 -27.75
C GLN A 139 1.11 10.07 -28.29
N SER A 140 1.60 9.26 -29.22
CA SER A 140 0.85 8.15 -29.80
C SER A 140 0.45 7.10 -28.76
N ILE A 141 1.33 6.80 -27.80
CA ILE A 141 1.01 5.91 -26.67
C ILE A 141 -0.10 6.53 -25.81
N TYR A 142 0.02 7.81 -25.47
CA TYR A 142 -0.98 8.51 -24.67
C TYR A 142 -2.36 8.54 -25.36
N ASP A 143 -2.39 8.83 -26.67
CA ASP A 143 -3.62 8.87 -27.46
C ASP A 143 -4.25 7.47 -27.57
N SER A 144 -3.43 6.43 -27.77
CA SER A 144 -3.90 5.05 -27.76
C SER A 144 -4.54 4.67 -26.40
N LEU A 145 -3.97 5.11 -25.28
CA LEU A 145 -4.56 4.90 -23.96
C LEU A 145 -5.92 5.63 -23.82
N LEU A 146 -6.08 6.82 -24.42
CA LEU A 146 -7.35 7.56 -24.44
C LEU A 146 -8.40 6.86 -25.30
N GLU A 147 -8.04 6.47 -26.52
CA GLU A 147 -8.93 5.81 -27.50
C GLU A 147 -9.45 4.48 -26.98
N ASN A 148 -8.58 3.68 -26.36
CA ASN A 148 -8.94 2.42 -25.71
C ASN A 148 -9.68 2.60 -24.38
N LYS A 149 -9.93 3.86 -23.96
CA LYS A 149 -10.59 4.23 -22.71
C LYS A 149 -9.86 3.73 -21.46
N TYR A 150 -8.55 3.51 -21.54
CA TYR A 150 -7.70 3.14 -20.41
C TYR A 150 -7.37 4.31 -19.51
N ILE A 151 -7.41 5.53 -20.05
CA ILE A 151 -7.24 6.76 -19.27
C ILE A 151 -8.40 7.73 -19.47
N LYS A 152 -8.74 8.47 -18.41
CA LYS A 152 -9.72 9.56 -18.43
C LYS A 152 -9.19 10.71 -17.58
N LYS A 153 -8.98 11.89 -18.19
CA LYS A 153 -8.38 13.07 -17.53
C LYS A 153 -7.02 12.79 -16.84
N GLY A 154 -6.26 11.84 -17.40
CA GLY A 154 -4.97 11.39 -16.87
C GLY A 154 -5.07 10.32 -15.78
N GLU A 155 -6.26 9.86 -15.39
CA GLU A 155 -6.44 8.77 -14.42
C GLU A 155 -6.71 7.45 -15.13
N LEU A 156 -6.13 6.34 -14.62
CA LEU A 156 -6.40 5.00 -15.12
C LEU A 156 -7.85 4.60 -14.82
N THR A 157 -8.51 3.96 -15.78
CA THR A 157 -9.91 3.52 -15.65
C THR A 157 -10.00 2.06 -15.20
N ASP A 158 -11.16 1.63 -14.72
CA ASP A 158 -11.41 0.23 -14.37
C ASP A 158 -11.12 -0.72 -15.53
N LYS A 159 -11.42 -0.30 -16.77
CA LYS A 159 -11.12 -1.06 -17.98
C LYS A 159 -9.63 -1.39 -18.12
N PHE A 160 -8.73 -0.47 -17.76
CA PHE A 160 -7.30 -0.73 -17.79
C PHE A 160 -6.92 -1.87 -16.83
N TYR A 161 -7.45 -1.84 -15.61
CA TYR A 161 -7.17 -2.87 -14.61
C TYR A 161 -7.78 -4.23 -14.99
N GLU A 162 -8.96 -4.24 -15.58
CA GLU A 162 -9.62 -5.45 -16.08
C GLU A 162 -8.83 -6.10 -17.22
N ASP A 163 -8.52 -5.36 -18.28
CA ASP A 163 -7.77 -5.87 -19.43
C ASP A 163 -6.34 -6.29 -19.03
N ARG A 164 -5.71 -5.58 -18.09
CA ARG A 164 -4.41 -5.96 -17.52
C ARG A 164 -4.48 -7.29 -16.75
N LYS A 165 -5.55 -7.56 -16.00
CA LYS A 165 -5.76 -8.86 -15.34
C LYS A 165 -5.92 -10.00 -16.34
N GLN A 166 -6.48 -9.72 -17.51
CA GLN A 166 -6.64 -10.70 -18.58
C GLN A 166 -5.37 -10.87 -19.44
N GLY A 167 -4.33 -10.05 -19.20
CA GLY A 167 -3.09 -10.08 -19.97
C GLY A 167 -3.20 -9.44 -21.36
N GLU A 168 -4.24 -8.65 -21.60
CA GLU A 168 -4.45 -7.92 -22.85
C GLU A 168 -3.63 -6.62 -22.92
N VAL A 169 -3.19 -6.13 -21.75
CA VAL A 169 -2.31 -4.95 -21.61
C VAL A 169 -1.06 -5.36 -20.84
N ILE A 170 0.11 -5.05 -21.41
CA ILE A 170 1.45 -5.40 -20.89
C ILE A 170 2.04 -4.25 -20.10
#